data_AF-A0A0L7LGU8-F1
#
_entry.id   AF-A0A0L7LGU8-F1
#
_cell.length_a   1.000
_cell.length_b   1.000
_cell.length_c   1.000
_cell.angle_alpha   90.00
_cell.angle_beta   90.00
_cell.angle_gamma   90.00
#
_symmetry.space_group_name_H-M   'P 1'
#
loop_
_entity.id
_entity.type
_entity.pdbx_description
1 polymer ?
#
loop_
_entity_poly.entity_id
_entity_poly.type
_entity_poly.pdbx_seq_one_letter_code
_entity_poly.pdbx_strand_id
1 'polypeptide(L)'
;MSAIEMMDPKMDAGMLCNRGGHAKPLNFQQAVAVSIIDATMACIVSWLEGHSLAQTVFTNLYLHQPHSIHDKTLKAYCIAIYKLLDCIRDCINNYGYRLGSNPQTGNTYDVSHEVNEHKCIGMLREQEEELNKKARTEDEIHENVLPSSAADHKERLTVRS
;
A
#
# COMPACT_ATOMS: atom_id res chain seq x y z
N MET A 1 22.39 15.49 -24.33
CA MET A 1 22.60 16.10 -23.01
C MET A 1 21.30 16.81 -22.66
N SER A 2 20.56 16.35 -21.65
CA SER A 2 19.36 17.04 -21.21
C SER A 2 19.76 17.97 -20.06
N ALA A 3 19.91 19.26 -20.36
CA ALA A 3 20.05 20.26 -19.31
C ALA A 3 18.72 20.33 -18.54
N ILE A 4 18.80 20.41 -17.21
CA ILE A 4 17.61 20.69 -16.40
C ILE A 4 17.29 22.17 -16.57
N GLU A 5 16.14 22.49 -17.13
CA GLU A 5 15.70 23.87 -17.33
C GLU A 5 15.08 24.35 -16.03
N MET A 6 15.87 25.09 -15.25
CA MET A 6 15.41 25.67 -13.99
C MET A 6 14.20 26.56 -14.26
N MET A 7 13.19 26.47 -13.39
CA MET A 7 11.92 27.19 -13.49
C MET A 7 10.94 26.74 -14.60
N ASP A 8 11.16 25.61 -15.28
CA ASP A 8 10.11 24.96 -16.09
C ASP A 8 9.27 24.02 -15.19
N PRO A 9 7.95 24.24 -15.03
CA PRO A 9 7.11 23.41 -14.19
C PRO A 9 7.01 21.92 -14.58
N LYS A 10 7.46 21.52 -15.78
CA LYS A 10 7.52 20.11 -16.24
C LYS A 10 8.88 19.46 -16.05
N MET A 11 9.96 20.25 -15.99
CA MET A 11 11.35 19.76 -15.97
C MET A 11 12.08 20.07 -14.65
N ASP A 12 11.55 20.99 -13.84
CA ASP A 12 12.07 21.37 -12.52
C ASP A 12 11.23 20.73 -11.39
N ALA A 13 11.78 19.66 -10.79
CA ALA A 13 11.14 18.95 -9.68
C ALA A 13 10.87 19.86 -8.47
N GLY A 14 11.67 20.91 -8.26
CA GLY A 14 11.48 21.87 -7.17
C GLY A 14 10.21 22.71 -7.34
N MET A 15 9.76 22.91 -8.59
CA MET A 15 8.52 23.63 -8.88
C MET A 15 7.25 22.79 -8.72
N LEU A 16 7.34 21.47 -8.91
CA LEU A 16 6.22 20.55 -8.67
C LEU A 16 5.91 20.43 -7.17
N CYS A 17 6.95 20.48 -6.33
CA CYS A 17 6.83 20.36 -4.87
C CYS A 17 6.12 21.54 -4.18
N ASN A 18 6.00 22.69 -4.85
CA ASN A 18 5.45 23.92 -4.25
C ASN A 18 4.07 24.35 -4.81
N ARG A 19 3.45 23.52 -5.66
CA ARG A 19 2.09 23.77 -6.20
C ARG A 19 1.00 23.50 -5.17
N GLY A 20 1.04 24.09 -3.96
CA GLY A 20 -0.11 24.15 -3.03
C GLY A 20 -0.87 22.83 -2.74
N GLY A 21 -0.25 21.68 -3.03
CA GLY A 21 -0.84 20.36 -2.96
C GLY A 21 -0.46 19.76 -1.63
N HIS A 22 -1.06 20.25 -0.56
CA HIS A 22 -1.14 19.43 0.63
C HIS A 22 -1.97 18.21 0.23
N ALA A 23 -1.30 17.10 -0.12
CA ALA A 23 -1.93 15.79 -0.19
C ALA A 23 -2.81 15.69 1.06
N LYS A 24 -4.12 15.59 0.84
CA LYS A 24 -5.10 15.68 1.92
C LYS A 24 -4.65 14.70 3.01
N PRO A 25 -4.43 15.16 4.26
CA PRO A 25 -3.98 14.27 5.31
C PRO A 25 -4.91 13.06 5.37
N LEU A 26 -4.32 11.86 5.39
CA LEU A 26 -5.09 10.64 5.48
C LEU A 26 -6.01 10.72 6.69
N ASN A 27 -7.24 10.24 6.53
CA ASN A 27 -8.09 10.08 7.69
C ASN A 27 -7.49 8.99 8.61
N PHE A 28 -7.90 9.01 9.88
CA PHE A 28 -7.37 8.07 10.88
C PHE A 28 -7.51 6.60 10.44
N GLN A 29 -8.63 6.22 9.83
CA GLN A 29 -8.87 4.83 9.39
C GLN A 29 -7.94 4.42 8.24
N GLN A 30 -7.73 5.30 7.26
CA GLN A 30 -6.78 5.09 6.16
C GLN A 30 -5.34 4.97 6.70
N ALA A 31 -4.95 5.85 7.63
CA ALA A 31 -3.63 5.81 8.24
C ALA A 31 -3.40 4.50 9.02
N VAL A 32 -4.42 4.01 9.73
CA VAL A 32 -4.38 2.72 10.43
C VAL A 32 -4.24 1.55 9.46
N ALA A 33 -4.99 1.53 8.36
CA ALA A 33 -4.86 0.46 7.36
C ALA A 33 -3.45 0.41 6.75
N VAL A 34 -2.89 1.56 6.39
CA VAL A 34 -1.53 1.68 5.85
C VAL A 34 -0.48 1.26 6.88
N SER A 35 -0.63 1.65 8.15
CA SER A 35 0.33 1.27 9.19
C SER A 35 0.31 -0.22 9.50
N ILE A 36 -0.85 -0.88 9.44
CA ILE A 36 -0.96 -2.33 9.57
C ILE A 36 -0.23 -3.03 8.42
N ILE A 37 -0.39 -2.54 7.18
CA ILE A 37 0.29 -3.07 5.99
C ILE A 37 1.82 -2.95 6.15
N ASP A 38 2.30 -1.76 6.53
CA ASP A 38 3.73 -1.48 6.71
C ASP A 38 4.35 -2.33 7.82
N ALA A 39 3.71 -2.39 8.99
CA ALA A 39 4.16 -3.22 10.11
C ALA A 39 4.17 -4.71 9.78
N THR A 40 3.21 -5.18 8.98
CA THR A 40 3.17 -6.59 8.52
C THR A 40 4.36 -6.89 7.61
N MET A 41 4.72 -5.98 6.71
CA MET A 41 5.88 -6.14 5.84
C MET A 41 7.18 -6.20 6.63
N ALA A 42 7.34 -5.32 7.63
CA ALA A 42 8.48 -5.35 8.55
C ALA A 42 8.56 -6.69 9.32
N CYS A 43 7.43 -7.21 9.80
CA CYS A 43 7.37 -8.52 10.47
C CYS A 43 7.77 -9.68 9.55
N ILE A 44 7.43 -9.61 8.27
CA ILE A 44 7.89 -10.60 7.28
C ILE A 44 9.40 -10.53 7.14
N VAL A 45 9.99 -9.34 7.01
CA VAL A 45 11.45 -9.18 6.95
C VAL A 45 12.12 -9.79 8.18
N SER A 46 11.64 -9.46 9.39
CA SER A 46 12.18 -10.06 10.63
C SER A 46 12.04 -11.59 10.67
N TRP A 47 10.95 -12.15 10.13
CA TRP A 47 10.83 -13.60 9.97
C TRP A 47 11.93 -14.17 9.06
N LEU A 48 12.18 -13.54 7.91
CA LEU A 48 13.21 -13.98 6.97
C LEU A 48 14.64 -13.83 7.53
N GLU A 49 14.85 -12.93 8.47
CA GLU A 49 16.11 -12.78 9.22
C GLU A 49 16.33 -13.88 10.27
N GLY A 50 15.34 -14.75 10.50
CA GLY A 50 15.47 -15.94 11.35
C GLY A 50 14.65 -15.90 12.65
N HIS A 51 13.84 -14.87 12.87
CA HIS A 51 12.91 -14.84 13.99
C HIS A 51 11.72 -15.81 13.77
N SER A 52 11.02 -16.18 14.83
CA SER A 52 9.87 -17.08 14.72
C SER A 52 8.68 -16.40 14.02
N LEU A 53 8.07 -17.10 13.08
CA LEU A 53 6.85 -16.65 12.38
C LEU A 53 5.70 -16.30 13.34
N ALA A 54 5.58 -17.03 14.46
CA ALA A 54 4.57 -16.78 15.49
C ALA A 54 4.83 -15.49 16.28
N GLN A 55 6.10 -15.11 16.44
CA GLN A 55 6.54 -13.94 17.20
C GLN A 55 6.59 -12.66 16.34
N THR A 56 6.58 -12.80 15.01
CA THR A 56 6.61 -11.67 14.08
C THR A 56 5.28 -11.54 13.36
N VAL A 57 5.07 -12.27 12.26
CA VAL A 57 3.95 -12.07 11.34
C VAL A 57 2.60 -12.39 11.99
N PHE A 58 2.49 -13.47 12.75
CA PHE A 58 1.22 -13.85 13.40
C PHE A 58 0.88 -13.07 14.66
N THR A 59 1.69 -12.08 15.04
CA THR A 59 1.24 -11.05 15.99
C THR A 59 0.15 -10.16 15.38
N ASN A 60 0.07 -10.07 14.05
CA ASN A 60 -1.00 -9.39 13.35
C ASN A 60 -2.32 -10.19 13.42
N LEU A 61 -3.24 -9.75 14.27
CA LEU A 61 -4.56 -10.37 14.47
C LEU A 61 -5.43 -10.37 13.21
N TYR A 62 -5.25 -9.43 12.29
CA TYR A 62 -6.00 -9.37 11.03
C TYR A 62 -5.72 -10.58 10.13
N LEU A 63 -4.54 -11.20 10.27
CA LEU A 63 -4.25 -12.44 9.57
C LEU A 63 -5.08 -13.60 10.14
N HIS A 64 -5.45 -13.65 11.42
CA HIS A 64 -6.12 -14.85 11.94
C HIS A 64 -7.53 -15.06 11.36
N GLN A 65 -8.23 -13.98 11.00
CA GLN A 65 -9.58 -14.03 10.42
C GLN A 65 -9.78 -12.96 9.32
N PRO A 66 -9.17 -13.14 8.14
CA PRO A 66 -9.20 -12.12 7.08
C PRO A 66 -10.62 -11.88 6.53
N HIS A 67 -11.51 -12.88 6.63
CA HIS A 67 -12.88 -12.77 6.13
C HIS A 67 -13.75 -11.81 6.94
N SER A 68 -13.45 -11.63 8.23
CA SER A 68 -14.16 -10.74 9.18
C SER A 68 -13.77 -9.26 9.02
N ILE A 69 -12.79 -8.95 8.18
CA ILE A 69 -12.29 -7.59 7.96
C ILE A 69 -13.31 -6.81 7.11
N HIS A 70 -13.68 -5.62 7.61
CA HIS A 70 -14.63 -4.73 6.93
C HIS A 70 -13.98 -3.95 5.78
N ASP A 71 -12.74 -3.51 5.95
CA ASP A 71 -11.98 -2.82 4.92
C ASP A 71 -11.57 -3.82 3.82
N LYS A 72 -12.05 -3.57 2.59
CA LYS A 72 -11.84 -4.46 1.45
C LYS A 72 -10.37 -4.53 1.02
N THR A 73 -9.64 -3.41 1.09
CA THR A 73 -8.21 -3.33 0.76
C THR A 73 -7.42 -4.17 1.75
N LEU A 74 -7.64 -3.95 3.05
CA LEU A 74 -6.94 -4.68 4.10
C LEU A 74 -7.29 -6.17 4.06
N LYS A 75 -8.54 -6.52 3.77
CA LYS A 75 -8.97 -7.91 3.56
C LYS A 75 -8.22 -8.59 2.42
N ALA A 76 -8.19 -7.97 1.23
CA ALA A 76 -7.48 -8.50 0.08
C ALA A 76 -5.97 -8.64 0.36
N TYR A 77 -5.38 -7.65 1.04
CA TYR A 77 -3.99 -7.69 1.49
C TYR A 77 -3.71 -8.85 2.44
N CYS A 78 -4.51 -9.04 3.49
CA CYS A 78 -4.30 -10.14 4.45
C CYS A 78 -4.39 -11.53 3.80
N ILE A 79 -5.32 -11.73 2.86
CA ILE A 79 -5.43 -12.97 2.08
C ILE A 79 -4.18 -13.17 1.22
N ALA A 80 -3.68 -12.12 0.57
CA ALA A 80 -2.46 -12.19 -0.22
C ALA A 80 -1.22 -12.50 0.61
N ILE A 81 -1.13 -11.96 1.83
CA ILE A 81 -0.03 -12.24 2.75
C ILE A 81 0.01 -13.74 3.11
N TYR A 82 -1.13 -14.41 3.33
CA TYR A 82 -1.11 -15.86 3.53
C TYR A 82 -0.50 -16.62 2.36
N LYS A 83 -0.91 -16.27 1.13
CA LYS A 83 -0.37 -16.90 -0.08
C LYS A 83 1.13 -16.64 -0.22
N LEU A 84 1.58 -15.43 0.11
CA LEU A 84 2.98 -15.09 0.13
C LEU A 84 3.75 -15.92 1.17
N LEU A 85 3.22 -16.06 2.39
CA LEU A 85 3.83 -16.86 3.45
C LEU A 85 3.94 -18.34 3.06
N ASP A 86 2.91 -18.89 2.42
CA ASP A 86 2.93 -20.27 1.91
C ASP A 86 3.98 -20.43 0.82
N CYS A 87 4.02 -19.52 -0.16
CA CYS A 87 5.02 -19.52 -1.22
C CYS A 87 6.46 -19.45 -0.66
N ILE A 88 6.69 -18.56 0.32
CA ILE A 88 7.98 -18.45 0.99
C ILE A 88 8.31 -19.74 1.76
N ARG A 89 7.35 -20.30 2.49
CA ARG A 89 7.55 -21.55 3.24
C ARG A 89 7.90 -22.70 2.29
N ASP A 90 7.23 -22.80 1.15
CA ASP A 90 7.51 -23.80 0.12
C ASP A 90 8.91 -23.61 -0.46
N CYS A 91 9.32 -22.37 -0.72
CA CYS A 91 10.69 -22.07 -1.13
C CYS A 91 11.69 -22.55 -0.07
N ILE A 92 11.54 -22.11 1.18
CA ILE A 92 12.44 -22.45 2.29
C ILE A 92 12.52 -23.97 2.49
N ASN A 93 11.39 -24.67 2.47
CA ASN A 93 11.35 -26.12 2.65
C ASN A 93 12.00 -26.86 1.48
N ASN A 94 11.78 -26.43 0.24
CA ASN A 94 12.42 -27.01 -0.94
C ASN A 94 13.95 -26.83 -0.90
N TYR A 95 14.44 -25.64 -0.53
CA TYR A 95 15.88 -25.40 -0.39
C TYR A 95 16.47 -26.09 0.84
N GLY A 96 15.77 -26.09 1.97
CA GLY A 96 16.17 -26.73 3.22
C GLY A 96 16.32 -28.25 3.06
N TYR A 97 15.37 -28.89 2.39
CA TYR A 97 15.44 -30.32 2.05
C TYR A 97 16.69 -30.65 1.23
N ARG A 98 17.02 -29.82 0.23
CA ARG A 98 18.22 -29.99 -0.61
C ARG A 98 19.54 -29.81 0.16
N LEU A 99 19.52 -29.09 1.28
CA LEU A 99 20.68 -28.83 2.14
C LEU A 99 20.74 -29.78 3.35
N GLY A 100 19.84 -30.76 3.44
CA GLY A 100 19.78 -31.71 4.56
C GLY A 100 19.22 -31.13 5.86
N SER A 101 18.61 -29.94 5.80
CA SER A 101 17.90 -29.34 6.93
C SER A 101 16.52 -29.96 7.10
N ASN A 102 16.07 -30.13 8.35
CA ASN A 102 14.74 -30.62 8.64
C ASN A 102 13.69 -29.56 8.22
N PRO A 103 12.55 -29.93 7.62
CA PRO A 103 11.54 -28.95 7.23
C PRO A 103 11.06 -28.18 8.46
N GLN A 104 10.75 -26.89 8.30
CA GLN A 104 10.12 -26.12 9.38
C GLN A 104 8.66 -26.58 9.49
N THR A 105 8.43 -27.71 10.16
CA THR A 105 7.11 -28.34 10.38
C THR A 105 6.26 -27.65 11.44
N GLY A 106 6.61 -26.41 11.81
CA GLY A 106 5.96 -25.66 12.87
C GLY A 106 4.86 -24.77 12.33
N ASN A 107 3.62 -25.20 12.52
CA ASN A 107 2.37 -24.45 12.48
C ASN A 107 1.62 -24.49 11.13
N THR A 108 0.71 -25.45 11.05
CA THR A 108 -0.42 -25.50 10.11
C THR A 108 -1.41 -24.38 10.43
N TYR A 109 -1.16 -23.19 9.88
CA TYR A 109 -2.16 -22.12 9.84
C TYR A 109 -3.05 -22.35 8.61
N ASP A 110 -4.05 -23.22 8.79
CA ASP A 110 -4.92 -23.76 7.74
C ASP A 110 -6.01 -22.78 7.27
N VAL A 111 -5.66 -21.50 7.08
CA VAL A 111 -6.61 -20.46 6.60
C VAL A 111 -6.49 -20.24 5.09
N SER A 112 -5.46 -20.81 4.45
CA SER A 112 -5.10 -20.52 3.04
C SER A 112 -5.96 -21.27 2.01
N HIS A 113 -6.74 -22.30 2.39
CA HIS A 113 -7.34 -23.18 1.39
C HIS A 113 -8.63 -22.66 0.72
N GLU A 114 -9.28 -21.61 1.22
CA GLU A 114 -10.57 -21.15 0.68
C GLU A 114 -10.46 -20.26 -0.58
N VAL A 115 -9.35 -19.54 -0.78
CA VAL A 115 -9.18 -18.60 -1.90
C VAL A 115 -8.09 -19.09 -2.85
N ASN A 116 -8.49 -19.43 -4.09
CA ASN A 116 -7.55 -19.76 -5.16
C ASN A 116 -6.63 -18.56 -5.47
N GLU A 117 -5.38 -18.83 -5.86
CA GLU A 117 -4.37 -17.82 -6.22
C GLU A 117 -4.89 -16.82 -7.26
N HIS A 118 -5.51 -17.32 -8.34
CA HIS A 118 -6.08 -16.45 -9.38
C HIS A 118 -7.16 -15.50 -8.83
N LYS A 119 -7.96 -15.96 -7.86
CA LYS A 119 -8.98 -15.13 -7.20
C LYS A 119 -8.32 -14.10 -6.28
N CYS A 120 -7.27 -14.48 -5.56
CA CYS A 120 -6.49 -13.57 -4.72
C CYS A 120 -5.88 -12.42 -5.54
N ILE A 121 -5.26 -12.74 -6.68
CA ILE A 121 -4.68 -11.73 -7.59
C ILE A 121 -5.79 -10.82 -8.13
N GLY A 122 -6.95 -11.37 -8.49
CA GLY A 122 -8.11 -10.59 -8.91
C GLY A 122 -8.58 -9.60 -7.85
N MET A 123 -8.68 -10.04 -6.59
CA MET A 123 -9.04 -9.18 -5.45
C MET A 123 -8.04 -8.04 -5.25
N LEU A 124 -6.74 -8.32 -5.35
CA LEU A 124 -5.71 -7.27 -5.24
C LEU A 124 -5.82 -6.24 -6.37
N ARG A 125 -5.97 -6.70 -7.62
CA ARG A 125 -6.10 -5.81 -8.79
C ARG A 125 -7.35 -4.93 -8.69
N GLU A 126 -8.47 -5.50 -8.26
CA GLU A 126 -9.70 -4.73 -8.05
C GLU A 126 -9.49 -3.60 -7.04
N GLN A 127 -8.81 -3.89 -5.92
CA GLN A 127 -8.53 -2.87 -4.90
C GLN A 127 -7.49 -1.83 -5.35
N GLU A 128 -6.47 -2.24 -6.13
CA GLU A 128 -5.52 -1.32 -6.75
C GLU A 128 -6.22 -0.35 -7.72
N GLU A 129 -7.12 -0.84 -8.57
CA GLU A 129 -7.90 -0.02 -9.48
C GLU A 129 -8.83 0.95 -8.74
N GLU A 130 -9.51 0.50 -7.68
CA GLU A 130 -10.36 1.37 -6.85
C GLU A 130 -9.56 2.49 -6.18
N LEU A 131 -8.37 2.19 -5.65
CA LEU A 131 -7.50 3.19 -5.04
C LEU A 131 -6.94 4.17 -6.09
N ASN A 132 -6.54 3.68 -7.26
CA ASN A 132 -6.08 4.53 -8.37
C ASN A 132 -7.17 5.46 -8.90
N LYS A 133 -8.43 4.97 -8.98
CA LYS A 133 -9.57 5.81 -9.34
C LYS A 133 -9.80 6.92 -8.30
N LYS A 134 -9.77 6.58 -7.00
CA LYS A 134 -9.91 7.57 -5.92
C LYS A 134 -8.81 8.62 -5.96
N ALA A 135 -7.56 8.22 -6.18
CA ALA A 135 -6.43 9.15 -6.31
C ALA A 135 -6.65 10.13 -7.48
N ARG A 136 -7.05 9.64 -8.65
CA ARG A 136 -7.35 10.50 -9.81
C ARG A 136 -8.51 11.45 -9.56
N THR A 137 -9.58 11.00 -8.91
CA THR A 137 -10.72 11.87 -8.58
C THR A 137 -10.32 12.94 -7.55
N GLU A 138 -9.46 12.62 -6.59
CA GLU A 138 -8.90 13.60 -5.66
C GLU A 138 -8.04 14.65 -6.39
N ASP A 139 -7.26 14.24 -7.39
CA ASP A 139 -6.49 15.14 -8.26
C ASP A 139 -7.39 16.05 -9.11
N GLU A 140 -8.44 15.49 -9.73
CA GLU A 140 -9.42 16.25 -10.54
C GLU A 140 -10.22 17.26 -9.71
N ILE A 141 -10.58 16.91 -8.46
CA ILE A 141 -11.25 17.84 -7.54
C ILE A 141 -10.29 18.97 -7.14
N HIS A 142 -9.01 18.66 -6.90
CA HIS A 142 -8.00 19.67 -6.57
C HIS A 142 -7.75 20.62 -7.74
N GLU A 143 -7.68 20.10 -8.97
CA GLU A 143 -7.48 20.88 -10.19
C GLU A 143 -8.68 21.78 -10.52
N ASN A 144 -9.91 21.37 -10.20
CA ASN A 144 -11.13 22.17 -10.42
C ASN A 144 -11.43 23.23 -9.35
N VAL A 145 -10.78 23.19 -8.18
CA VAL A 145 -10.92 24.22 -7.12
C VAL A 145 -9.92 25.37 -7.31
N LEU A 146 -8.80 25.13 -8.00
CA LEU A 146 -7.78 26.12 -8.31
C LEU A 146 -8.13 27.18 -9.38
N PRO A 147 -9.04 27.00 -10.36
CA PRO A 147 -9.30 28.03 -11.37
C PRO A 147 -10.12 29.20 -10.80
N SER A 148 -10.90 29.00 -9.73
CA SER A 148 -11.77 30.05 -9.19
C SER A 148 -11.04 30.99 -8.22
N SER A 149 -10.02 30.51 -7.50
CA SER A 149 -9.32 31.34 -6.50
C SER A 149 -8.32 32.32 -7.13
N ALA A 150 -7.85 32.09 -8.36
CA ALA A 150 -6.94 33.00 -9.06
C ALA A 150 -7.67 34.21 -9.68
N ALA A 151 -8.97 34.08 -9.99
CA ALA A 151 -9.79 35.19 -10.49
C ALA A 151 -10.09 36.21 -9.38
N ASP A 152 -10.39 35.74 -8.15
CA ASP A 152 -10.69 36.60 -7.00
C ASP A 152 -9.50 37.46 -6.55
N HIS A 153 -8.27 37.00 -6.75
CA HIS A 153 -7.09 37.78 -6.39
C HIS A 153 -6.82 38.92 -7.38
N LYS A 154 -7.23 38.76 -8.65
CA LYS A 154 -7.06 39.78 -9.68
C LYS A 154 -8.11 40.90 -9.56
N GLU A 155 -9.36 40.57 -9.23
CA GLU A 155 -10.40 41.60 -9.00
C GLU A 155 -10.14 42.46 -7.76
N ARG A 156 -9.56 41.90 -6.68
CA ARG A 156 -9.20 42.69 -5.48
C ARG A 156 -8.08 43.71 -5.69
N LEU A 157 -7.26 43.54 -6.72
CA LEU A 157 -6.18 44.48 -7.04
C LEU A 157 -6.63 45.61 -7.97
N THR A 158 -7.63 45.40 -8.81
CA THR A 158 -8.12 46.44 -9.75
C THR A 158 -9.11 47.43 -9.11
N VAL A 159 -9.78 47.05 -8.02
CA VAL A 159 -10.71 47.94 -7.29
C VAL A 159 -9.99 48.91 -6.33
N ARG A 160 -8.65 48.83 -6.23
CA ARG A 160 -7.84 49.67 -5.33
C ARG A 160 -6.91 50.66 -6.05
N SER A 161 -7.06 50.86 -7.35
CA SER A 161 -6.26 51.81 -8.15
C SER A 161 -7.12 52.94 -8.69
#